data_AF-A0A961QM53-F1
#
_entry.id   AF-A0A961QM53-F1
#
_cell.length_a   1.000
_cell.length_b   1.000
_cell.length_c   1.000
_cell.angle_alpha   90.00
_cell.angle_beta   90.00
_cell.angle_gamma   90.00
#
_symmetry.space_group_name_H-M   'P 1'
#
loop_
_entity.id
_entity.type
_entity.pdbx_description
1 polymer ?
#
loop_
_entity_poly.entity_id
_entity_poly.type
_entity_poly.pdbx_seq_one_letter_code
_entity_poly.pdbx_strand_id
1 'polypeptide(L)'
;MNTPILSGLLVACLAVTAAALPALAQNAGARTPGICAAIQDDMTRLSCYDEIHRAPAPEAPAPTLAPAPAAEPAPAVAPAAPPSRWTVRRTQSQFDDSARVILSVLSEQPIRGRFGSPAQATLMIRCEENTSSLFVHFNDLFMSDIQGYGRVDYRVDDGRPGNVSMTASDNHQALGLWRGGRSIPFIRSLFGGERLYLRATPFNENRVEMVFPIAGLEEAIAPLRAACNW
;
A
#
# COMPACT_ATOMS: atom_id res chain seq x y z
N MET A 1 -35.95 15.26 -78.24
CA MET A 1 -35.76 16.62 -77.72
C MET A 1 -34.26 16.79 -77.50
N ASN A 2 -33.54 17.24 -78.54
CA ASN A 2 -33.12 18.64 -78.78
C ASN A 2 -32.36 19.24 -77.59
N THR A 3 -31.15 19.78 -77.65
CA THR A 3 -30.09 20.00 -78.64
C THR A 3 -28.90 20.60 -77.83
N PRO A 4 -27.69 20.73 -78.40
CA PRO A 4 -26.38 20.77 -77.72
C PRO A 4 -25.81 22.20 -77.58
N ILE A 5 -24.55 22.35 -77.14
CA ILE A 5 -23.53 23.37 -77.52
C ILE A 5 -22.26 23.00 -76.69
N LEU A 6 -21.10 22.56 -77.21
CA LEU A 6 -20.11 23.11 -78.16
C LEU A 6 -19.27 24.29 -77.63
N SER A 7 -17.96 24.21 -77.92
CA SER A 7 -16.92 25.27 -77.87
C SER A 7 -16.10 25.35 -76.57
N GLY A 8 -14.77 25.42 -76.59
CA GLY A 8 -13.86 25.60 -77.70
C GLY A 8 -12.40 25.59 -77.21
N LEU A 9 -11.51 25.43 -78.17
CA LEU A 9 -10.05 25.43 -78.05
C LEU A 9 -9.51 26.60 -77.22
N LEU A 10 -8.42 26.35 -76.49
CA LEU A 10 -7.22 27.16 -76.66
C LEU A 10 -5.97 26.35 -76.26
N VAL A 11 -5.24 25.93 -77.30
CA VAL A 11 -3.84 25.54 -77.21
C VAL A 11 -3.04 26.83 -77.04
N ALA A 12 -2.37 26.98 -75.91
CA ALA A 12 -1.33 27.99 -75.71
C ALA A 12 -0.03 27.27 -75.39
N CYS A 13 0.81 27.09 -76.42
CA CYS A 13 2.23 26.85 -76.27
C CYS A 13 2.87 28.04 -75.57
N LEU A 14 3.30 27.87 -74.31
CA LEU A 14 4.36 28.67 -73.73
C LEU A 14 5.56 27.76 -73.48
N ALA A 15 6.51 27.84 -74.38
CA ALA A 15 7.91 27.55 -74.08
C ALA A 15 8.38 28.59 -73.08
N VAL A 16 9.10 28.20 -72.01
CA VAL A 16 10.14 29.01 -71.34
C VAL A 16 10.89 28.12 -70.33
N THR A 17 12.14 27.85 -70.72
CA THR A 17 13.38 27.74 -69.94
C THR A 17 13.47 26.81 -68.73
N ALA A 18 14.37 25.83 -68.85
CA ALA A 18 15.04 25.18 -67.75
C ALA A 18 15.75 26.21 -66.84
N ALA A 19 15.18 26.46 -65.67
CA ALA A 19 15.89 27.04 -64.54
C ALA A 19 16.25 25.89 -63.60
N ALA A 20 17.54 25.62 -63.46
CA ALA A 20 18.06 24.70 -62.46
C ALA A 20 17.65 25.23 -61.06
N LEU A 21 16.70 24.56 -60.42
CA LEU A 21 16.43 24.80 -59.01
C LEU A 21 17.63 24.25 -58.22
N PRO A 22 18.30 25.07 -57.40
CA PRO A 22 19.27 24.55 -56.45
C PRO A 22 18.52 23.60 -55.53
N ALA A 23 19.03 22.37 -55.40
CA ALA A 23 18.60 21.47 -54.36
C ALA A 23 18.86 22.18 -53.02
N LEU A 24 17.80 22.69 -52.38
CA LEU A 24 17.85 23.03 -50.97
C LEU A 24 18.03 21.71 -50.22
N ALA A 25 19.28 21.41 -49.90
CA ALA A 25 19.61 20.46 -48.86
C ALA A 25 18.84 20.88 -47.61
N GLN A 26 17.82 20.11 -47.23
CA GLN A 26 17.17 20.27 -45.95
C GLN A 26 18.21 19.91 -44.89
N ASN A 27 18.81 20.93 -44.30
CA ASN A 27 19.66 20.79 -43.14
C ASN A 27 18.79 20.15 -42.05
N ALA A 28 19.07 18.90 -41.69
CA ALA A 28 18.50 18.25 -40.52
C ALA A 28 19.05 18.93 -39.26
N GLY A 29 18.55 20.13 -38.98
CA GLY A 29 18.96 20.97 -37.87
C GLY A 29 17.95 20.88 -36.73
N ALA A 30 18.36 20.26 -35.62
CA ALA A 30 17.87 20.43 -34.26
C ALA A 30 16.35 20.68 -34.07
N ARG A 31 15.60 19.61 -33.78
CA ARG A 31 14.23 19.72 -33.27
C ARG A 31 14.25 20.44 -31.92
N THR A 32 13.49 21.53 -31.76
CA THR A 32 13.38 22.24 -30.48
C THR A 32 12.43 21.49 -29.53
N PRO A 33 12.71 21.47 -28.21
CA PRO A 33 11.87 20.76 -27.23
C PRO A 33 10.39 21.20 -27.20
N GLY A 34 10.10 22.41 -27.66
CA GLY A 34 8.74 22.96 -27.70
C GLY A 34 7.77 22.20 -28.62
N ILE A 35 8.28 21.47 -29.61
CA ILE A 35 7.44 20.70 -30.54
C ILE A 35 6.80 19.49 -29.83
N CYS A 36 7.50 18.88 -28.86
CA CYS A 36 6.97 17.75 -28.10
C CYS A 36 5.85 18.16 -27.14
N ALA A 37 5.81 19.43 -26.71
CA ALA A 37 4.81 19.93 -25.75
C ALA A 37 3.38 19.97 -26.32
N ALA A 38 3.23 20.00 -27.65
CA ALA A 38 1.92 20.01 -28.30
C ALA A 38 1.27 18.61 -28.42
N ILE A 39 2.03 17.53 -28.13
CA ILE A 39 1.56 16.15 -28.23
C ILE A 39 0.68 15.81 -27.01
N GLN A 40 -0.56 15.39 -27.27
CA GLN A 40 -1.54 15.06 -26.22
C GLN A 40 -1.34 13.66 -25.62
N ASP A 41 -0.83 12.71 -26.42
CA ASP A 41 -0.55 11.36 -25.96
C ASP A 41 0.75 11.32 -25.15
N ASP A 42 0.66 10.87 -23.91
CA ASP A 42 1.77 10.94 -22.96
C ASP A 42 2.96 10.06 -23.34
N MET A 43 2.71 8.86 -23.87
CA MET A 43 3.77 7.94 -24.29
C MET A 43 4.53 8.48 -25.49
N THR A 44 3.80 9.04 -26.46
CA THR A 44 4.38 9.64 -27.67
C THR A 44 5.12 10.94 -27.35
N ARG A 45 4.60 11.72 -26.41
CA ARG A 45 5.26 12.92 -25.91
C ARG A 45 6.59 12.59 -25.24
N LEU A 46 6.63 11.54 -24.43
CA LEU A 46 7.83 11.10 -23.74
C LEU A 46 8.92 10.67 -24.73
N SER A 47 8.60 9.81 -25.69
CA SER A 47 9.56 9.35 -26.70
C SER A 47 10.13 10.51 -27.55
N CYS A 48 9.31 11.54 -27.81
CA CYS A 48 9.75 12.74 -28.52
C CYS A 48 10.85 13.50 -27.77
N TYR A 49 10.71 13.67 -26.45
CA TYR A 49 11.75 14.32 -25.64
C TYR A 49 13.03 13.48 -25.57
N ASP A 50 12.90 12.17 -25.41
CA ASP A 50 14.04 11.25 -25.34
C ASP A 50 14.89 11.30 -26.62
N GLU A 51 14.25 11.39 -27.79
CA GLU A 51 14.96 11.52 -29.07
C GLU A 51 15.74 12.82 -29.21
N ILE A 52 15.22 13.94 -28.67
CA ILE A 52 15.90 15.24 -28.71
C ILE A 52 17.15 15.24 -27.83
N HIS A 53 17.13 14.53 -26.71
CA HIS A 53 18.21 14.51 -25.73
C HIS A 53 19.17 13.32 -25.87
N ARG A 54 18.86 12.37 -26.75
CA ARG A 54 19.75 11.23 -27.03
C ARG A 54 21.00 11.72 -27.77
N ALA A 55 22.09 11.91 -27.03
CA ALA A 55 23.41 12.00 -27.64
C ALA A 55 23.70 10.68 -28.39
N PRO A 56 24.31 10.71 -29.58
CA PRO A 56 24.87 9.49 -30.16
C PRO A 56 25.90 8.96 -29.17
N ALA A 57 25.69 7.74 -28.68
CA ALA A 57 26.73 7.04 -27.94
C ALA A 57 27.98 6.98 -28.84
N PRO A 58 29.18 7.29 -28.33
CA PRO A 58 30.38 6.96 -29.08
C PRO A 58 30.32 5.46 -29.36
N GLU A 59 30.50 5.09 -30.62
CA GLU A 59 30.60 3.71 -31.06
C GLU A 59 31.88 3.14 -30.44
N ALA A 60 31.75 2.69 -29.19
CA ALA A 60 32.82 2.01 -28.49
C ALA A 60 33.11 0.72 -29.28
N PRO A 61 34.38 0.40 -29.59
CA PRO A 61 34.71 -0.87 -30.19
C PRO A 61 34.12 -1.97 -29.32
N ALA A 62 33.42 -2.92 -29.97
CA ALA A 62 32.76 -4.02 -29.29
C ALA A 62 33.70 -4.61 -28.23
N PRO A 63 33.31 -4.61 -26.94
CA PRO A 63 34.14 -5.24 -25.93
C PRO A 63 34.30 -6.71 -26.33
N THR A 64 35.55 -7.16 -26.45
CA THR A 64 35.83 -8.58 -26.61
C THR A 64 35.29 -9.25 -25.35
N LEU A 65 34.14 -9.91 -25.48
CA LEU A 65 33.49 -10.61 -24.38
C LEU A 65 34.42 -11.74 -23.95
N ALA A 66 35.16 -11.52 -22.87
CA ALA A 66 35.55 -12.63 -22.02
C ALA A 66 34.26 -13.38 -21.64
N PRO A 67 34.23 -14.72 -21.64
CA PRO A 67 33.06 -15.46 -21.19
C PRO A 67 32.69 -14.94 -19.81
N ALA A 68 31.47 -14.43 -19.66
CA ALA A 68 30.96 -14.06 -18.35
C ALA A 68 31.15 -15.28 -17.43
N PRO A 69 31.68 -15.12 -16.21
CA PRO A 69 31.64 -16.21 -15.24
C PRO A 69 30.19 -16.65 -15.15
N ALA A 70 29.98 -17.98 -15.24
CA ALA A 70 28.65 -18.56 -15.20
C ALA A 70 27.87 -17.92 -14.06
N ALA A 71 26.77 -17.25 -14.40
CA ALA A 71 25.93 -16.61 -13.41
C ALA A 71 25.59 -17.65 -12.36
N GLU A 72 26.00 -17.43 -11.11
CA GLU A 72 25.46 -18.19 -10.00
C GLU A 72 23.94 -18.07 -10.08
N PRO A 73 23.20 -19.19 -9.99
CA PRO A 73 21.76 -19.13 -10.01
C PRO A 73 21.33 -18.20 -8.87
N ALA A 74 20.70 -17.08 -9.23
CA ALA A 74 20.09 -16.19 -8.26
C ALA A 74 19.24 -17.04 -7.32
N PRO A 75 19.35 -16.86 -5.99
CA PRO A 75 18.54 -17.64 -5.06
C PRO A 75 17.08 -17.48 -5.48
N ALA A 76 16.42 -18.63 -5.68
CA ALA A 76 15.01 -18.65 -6.03
C ALA A 76 14.26 -17.81 -5.00
N VAL A 77 13.73 -16.67 -5.44
CA VAL A 77 12.92 -15.79 -4.60
C VAL A 77 11.72 -16.63 -4.21
N ALA A 78 11.67 -17.05 -2.95
CA ALA A 78 10.52 -17.75 -2.39
C ALA A 78 9.26 -16.92 -2.69
N PRO A 79 8.12 -17.56 -2.99
CA PRO A 79 6.88 -16.83 -3.26
C PRO A 79 6.61 -15.87 -2.11
N ALA A 80 6.40 -14.59 -2.45
CA ALA A 80 6.07 -13.56 -1.46
C ALA A 80 4.89 -14.04 -0.63
N ALA A 81 5.07 -14.07 0.70
CA ALA A 81 4.00 -14.38 1.62
C ALA A 81 2.78 -13.47 1.34
N PRO A 82 1.54 -13.98 1.49
CA PRO A 82 0.37 -13.15 1.27
C PRO A 82 0.44 -11.88 2.14
N PRO A 83 -0.01 -10.72 1.63
CA PRO A 83 0.12 -9.46 2.35
C PRO A 83 -0.63 -9.52 3.68
N SER A 84 0.06 -9.16 4.77
CA SER A 84 -0.53 -9.14 6.11
C SER A 84 -1.74 -8.19 6.13
N ARG A 85 -2.81 -8.55 6.84
CA ARG A 85 -3.98 -7.67 7.02
C ARG A 85 -3.75 -6.51 8.00
N TRP A 86 -2.57 -6.49 8.62
CA TRP A 86 -2.18 -5.45 9.55
C TRP A 86 -2.00 -4.10 8.83
N THR A 87 -2.65 -3.09 9.37
CA THR A 87 -2.38 -1.69 8.99
C THR A 87 -1.41 -1.11 10.01
N VAL A 88 -0.29 -0.57 9.53
CA VAL A 88 0.73 0.07 10.37
C VAL A 88 0.68 1.58 10.15
N ARG A 89 0.45 2.34 11.21
CA ARG A 89 0.45 3.80 11.19
C ARG A 89 1.54 4.34 12.11
N ARG A 90 2.41 5.18 11.56
CA ARG A 90 3.39 5.95 12.33
C ARG A 90 2.87 7.37 12.42
N THR A 91 2.79 7.89 13.64
CA THR A 91 2.33 9.24 13.95
C THR A 91 3.31 9.86 14.94
N GLN A 92 3.23 11.17 15.07
CA GLN A 92 3.92 11.90 16.12
C GLN A 92 2.88 12.43 17.10
N SER A 93 3.17 12.37 18.39
CA SER A 93 2.34 13.02 19.40
C SER A 93 2.46 14.53 19.26
N GLN A 94 1.32 15.23 19.26
CA GLN A 94 1.31 16.70 19.18
C GLN A 94 1.59 17.37 20.54
N PHE A 95 1.66 16.58 21.63
CA PHE A 95 1.86 17.10 22.98
C PHE A 95 3.34 17.17 23.37
N ASP A 96 4.11 16.14 23.02
CA ASP A 96 5.49 15.92 23.45
C ASP A 96 6.43 15.48 22.32
N ASP A 97 5.96 15.54 21.06
CA ASP A 97 6.70 15.15 19.85
C ASP A 97 7.18 13.69 19.83
N SER A 98 6.70 12.84 20.74
CA SER A 98 7.09 11.44 20.83
C SER A 98 6.55 10.63 19.64
N ALA A 99 7.35 9.67 19.18
CA ALA A 99 6.94 8.75 18.12
C ALA A 99 5.85 7.80 18.64
N ARG A 100 4.72 7.74 17.93
CA ARG A 100 3.61 6.83 18.21
C ARG A 100 3.41 5.88 17.04
N VAL A 101 3.46 4.59 17.31
CA VAL A 101 3.24 3.54 16.30
C VAL A 101 2.01 2.75 16.68
N ILE A 102 1.06 2.64 15.76
CA ILE A 102 -0.17 1.88 15.93
C ILE A 102 -0.25 0.82 14.84
N LEU A 103 -0.47 -0.42 15.26
CA LEU A 103 -0.89 -1.52 14.41
C LEU A 103 -2.37 -1.78 14.67
N SER A 104 -3.11 -2.06 13.61
CA SER A 104 -4.50 -2.49 13.73
C SER A 104 -4.85 -3.59 12.75
N VAL A 105 -5.76 -4.46 13.17
CA VAL A 105 -6.41 -5.43 12.29
C VAL A 105 -7.89 -5.52 12.66
N LEU A 106 -8.73 -5.60 11.63
CA LEU A 106 -10.17 -5.75 11.79
C LEU A 106 -10.53 -7.21 12.00
N SER A 107 -11.56 -7.46 12.80
CA SER A 107 -12.16 -8.79 12.93
C SER A 107 -12.75 -9.25 11.60
N GLU A 108 -12.76 -10.56 11.35
CA GLU A 108 -13.29 -11.13 10.12
C GLU A 108 -14.78 -10.84 9.96
N GLN A 109 -15.56 -11.01 11.04
CA GLN A 109 -17.01 -10.79 11.06
C GLN A 109 -17.36 -9.55 11.88
N PRO A 110 -18.37 -8.77 11.48
CA PRO A 110 -18.88 -7.67 12.28
C PRO A 110 -19.57 -8.18 13.55
N ILE A 111 -19.47 -7.40 14.62
CA ILE A 111 -20.23 -7.59 15.85
C ILE A 111 -21.34 -6.53 15.93
N ARG A 112 -22.46 -6.88 16.55
CA ARG A 112 -23.55 -5.92 16.80
C ARG A 112 -23.12 -4.96 17.91
N GLY A 113 -23.17 -3.67 17.62
CA GLY A 113 -23.02 -2.63 18.63
C GLY A 113 -24.29 -2.45 19.46
N ARG A 114 -24.20 -1.64 20.52
CA ARG A 114 -25.34 -1.38 21.42
C ARG A 114 -26.45 -0.55 20.78
N PHE A 115 -26.07 0.45 20.00
CA PHE A 115 -26.99 1.44 19.41
C PHE A 115 -26.78 1.64 17.90
N GLY A 116 -25.82 0.93 17.31
CA GLY A 116 -25.34 1.15 15.95
C GLY A 116 -25.47 -0.07 15.03
N SER A 117 -25.20 0.16 13.75
CA SER A 117 -25.10 -0.92 12.76
C SER A 117 -23.99 -1.91 13.14
N PRO A 118 -24.11 -3.18 12.72
CA PRO A 118 -23.02 -4.13 12.84
C PRO A 118 -21.75 -3.59 12.17
N ALA A 119 -20.63 -3.61 12.89
CA ALA A 119 -19.32 -3.23 12.38
C ALA A 119 -18.24 -4.12 12.99
N GLN A 120 -17.07 -4.15 12.36
CA GLN A 120 -15.94 -4.97 12.82
C GLN A 120 -15.37 -4.39 14.12
N ALA A 121 -15.10 -5.29 15.08
CA ALA A 121 -14.18 -4.99 16.16
C ALA A 121 -12.76 -4.81 15.62
N THR A 122 -11.94 -4.06 16.35
CA THR A 122 -10.55 -3.77 15.96
C THR A 122 -9.59 -4.19 17.05
N LEU A 123 -8.67 -5.09 16.72
CA LEU A 123 -7.51 -5.40 17.56
C LEU A 123 -6.42 -4.39 17.26
N MET A 124 -5.86 -3.78 18.30
CA MET A 124 -4.84 -2.75 18.18
C MET A 124 -3.62 -3.08 19.05
N ILE A 125 -2.45 -2.72 18.53
CA ILE A 125 -1.19 -2.73 19.28
C ILE A 125 -0.59 -1.34 19.12
N ARG A 126 -0.29 -0.68 20.23
CA ARG A 126 0.21 0.70 20.23
C ARG A 126 1.49 0.82 21.04
N CYS A 127 2.51 1.45 20.47
CA CYS A 127 3.62 2.04 21.20
C CYS A 127 3.39 3.54 21.32
N GLU A 128 3.42 4.03 22.55
CA GLU A 128 3.28 5.43 22.92
C GLU A 128 4.02 5.63 24.24
N GLU A 129 4.77 6.73 24.37
CA GLU A 129 5.53 7.04 25.59
C GLU A 129 6.38 5.86 26.07
N ASN A 130 7.07 5.18 25.14
CA ASN A 130 7.87 3.98 25.39
C ASN A 130 7.10 2.81 26.04
N THR A 131 5.77 2.81 25.95
CA THR A 131 4.90 1.77 26.48
C THR A 131 4.16 1.07 25.35
N SER A 132 4.35 -0.24 25.24
CA SER A 132 3.56 -1.07 24.34
C SER A 132 2.27 -1.55 25.02
N SER A 133 1.15 -1.42 24.32
CA SER A 133 -0.17 -1.85 24.77
C SER A 133 -0.86 -2.67 23.69
N LEU A 134 -1.71 -3.61 24.10
CA LEU A 134 -2.60 -4.37 23.21
C LEU A 134 -4.02 -4.21 23.73
N PHE A 135 -4.96 -3.88 22.85
CA PHE A 135 -6.34 -3.65 23.23
C PHE A 135 -7.30 -3.92 22.08
N VAL A 136 -8.57 -4.13 22.41
CA VAL A 136 -9.63 -4.41 21.45
C VAL A 136 -10.72 -3.36 21.59
N HIS A 137 -11.14 -2.75 20.49
CA HIS A 137 -12.31 -1.89 20.41
C HIS A 137 -13.54 -2.68 19.97
N PHE A 138 -14.68 -2.48 20.65
CA PHE A 138 -15.86 -3.35 20.56
C PHE A 138 -17.08 -2.68 19.90
N ASN A 139 -16.93 -1.95 18.80
CA ASN A 139 -18.05 -1.36 18.04
C ASN A 139 -19.16 -0.74 18.94
N ASP A 140 -18.80 0.27 19.73
CA ASP A 140 -19.68 0.99 20.66
C ASP A 140 -20.32 0.18 21.80
N LEU A 141 -19.91 -1.07 22.00
CA LEU A 141 -20.28 -1.82 23.20
C LEU A 141 -19.58 -1.23 24.42
N PHE A 142 -20.34 -1.11 25.51
CA PHE A 142 -19.80 -0.59 26.78
C PHE A 142 -19.06 -1.71 27.52
N MET A 143 -17.76 -1.54 27.67
CA MET A 143 -16.87 -2.49 28.30
C MET A 143 -16.61 -2.13 29.76
N SER A 144 -16.41 -3.15 30.58
CA SER A 144 -16.15 -3.01 32.00
C SER A 144 -15.14 -4.07 32.45
N ASP A 145 -14.39 -3.77 33.50
CA ASP A 145 -13.42 -4.67 34.11
C ASP A 145 -13.75 -5.03 35.57
N ILE A 146 -14.81 -4.44 36.13
CA ILE A 146 -15.32 -4.81 37.45
C ILE A 146 -16.05 -6.15 37.40
N GLN A 147 -16.16 -6.84 38.55
CA GLN A 147 -16.95 -8.08 38.70
C GLN A 147 -16.62 -9.19 37.68
N GLY A 148 -15.40 -9.19 37.12
CA GLY A 148 -14.95 -10.19 36.16
C GLY A 148 -15.27 -9.90 34.70
N TYR A 149 -15.92 -8.77 34.37
CA TYR A 149 -16.18 -8.38 32.96
C TYR A 149 -14.90 -8.14 32.15
N GLY A 150 -13.78 -7.89 32.82
CA GLY A 150 -12.46 -7.74 32.20
C GLY A 150 -11.78 -9.06 31.85
N ARG A 151 -12.37 -10.21 32.21
CA ARG A 151 -11.83 -11.52 31.82
C ARG A 151 -12.22 -11.83 30.39
N VAL A 152 -11.21 -11.92 29.52
CA VAL A 152 -11.35 -12.25 28.10
C VAL A 152 -10.83 -13.66 27.88
N ASP A 153 -11.64 -14.52 27.28
CA ASP A 153 -11.18 -15.83 26.82
C ASP A 153 -10.54 -15.67 25.44
N TYR A 154 -9.44 -16.38 25.20
CA TYR A 154 -8.73 -16.32 23.92
C TYR A 154 -8.26 -17.69 23.47
N ARG A 155 -8.08 -17.85 22.16
CA ARG A 155 -7.44 -19.01 21.54
C ARG A 155 -6.72 -18.57 20.29
N VAL A 156 -5.47 -19.03 20.13
CA VAL A 156 -4.70 -18.87 18.89
C VAL A 156 -4.85 -20.16 18.09
N ASP A 157 -5.34 -20.06 16.86
CA ASP A 157 -5.57 -21.19 15.96
C ASP A 157 -6.31 -22.35 16.67
N ASP A 158 -5.75 -23.56 16.61
CA ASP A 158 -6.23 -24.76 17.29
C ASP A 158 -5.52 -25.04 18.62
N GLY A 159 -4.84 -24.04 19.16
CA GLY A 159 -4.21 -24.10 20.48
C GLY A 159 -5.21 -24.26 21.63
N ARG A 160 -4.68 -24.46 22.85
CA ARG A 160 -5.51 -24.55 24.04
C ARG A 160 -6.13 -23.19 24.36
N PRO A 161 -7.44 -23.12 24.69
CA PRO A 161 -8.06 -21.89 25.17
C PRO A 161 -7.37 -21.39 26.44
N GLY A 162 -7.10 -20.10 26.48
CA GLY A 162 -6.60 -19.38 27.64
C GLY A 162 -7.59 -18.29 28.08
N ASN A 163 -7.24 -17.60 29.15
CA ASN A 163 -7.92 -16.37 29.55
C ASN A 163 -6.89 -15.31 29.92
N VAL A 164 -7.27 -14.07 29.73
CA VAL A 164 -6.46 -12.91 30.07
C VAL A 164 -7.35 -11.85 30.73
N SER A 165 -6.88 -11.31 31.86
CA SER A 165 -7.55 -10.19 32.52
C SER A 165 -7.13 -8.88 31.87
N MET A 166 -8.07 -8.22 31.21
CA MET A 166 -7.91 -6.90 30.63
C MET A 166 -8.66 -5.86 31.45
N THR A 167 -8.27 -4.61 31.31
CA THR A 167 -8.89 -3.45 31.97
C THR A 167 -9.59 -2.59 30.94
N ALA A 168 -10.70 -1.96 31.32
CA ALA A 168 -11.43 -1.07 30.42
C ALA A 168 -10.58 0.16 30.05
N SER A 169 -10.82 0.74 28.87
CA SER A 169 -10.35 2.08 28.54
C SER A 169 -11.14 3.13 29.30
N ASP A 170 -10.60 4.34 29.43
CA ASP A 170 -11.25 5.45 30.14
C ASP A 170 -12.64 5.79 29.57
N ASN A 171 -12.83 5.62 28.26
CA ASN A 171 -14.10 5.83 27.59
C ASN A 171 -14.99 4.57 27.50
N HIS A 172 -14.58 3.46 28.13
CA HIS A 172 -15.30 2.18 28.17
C HIS A 172 -15.59 1.55 26.80
N GLN A 173 -14.87 1.91 25.74
CA GLN A 173 -15.06 1.33 24.40
C GLN A 173 -14.08 0.21 24.07
N ALA A 174 -13.10 -0.03 24.95
CA ALA A 174 -12.07 -1.04 24.76
C ALA A 174 -11.76 -1.82 26.04
N LEU A 175 -11.23 -3.03 25.85
CA LEU A 175 -10.53 -3.79 26.89
C LEU A 175 -9.07 -3.95 26.46
N GLY A 176 -8.14 -3.72 27.38
CA GLY A 176 -6.72 -3.71 27.05
C GLY A 176 -5.77 -4.25 28.12
N LEU A 177 -4.60 -4.64 27.63
CA LEU A 177 -3.35 -4.79 28.37
C LEU A 177 -2.55 -3.50 28.19
N TRP A 178 -2.74 -2.54 29.10
CA TRP A 178 -2.17 -1.19 28.97
C TRP A 178 -0.69 -1.08 29.37
N ARG A 179 -0.11 -2.13 29.97
CA ARG A 179 1.27 -2.12 30.48
C ARG A 179 2.16 -3.09 29.70
N GLY A 180 3.34 -2.62 29.30
CA GLY A 180 4.36 -3.38 28.55
C GLY A 180 4.66 -4.77 29.12
N GLY A 181 4.87 -4.86 30.44
CA GLY A 181 5.17 -6.14 31.11
C GLY A 181 4.08 -7.21 30.99
N ARG A 182 2.84 -6.84 30.65
CA ARG A 182 1.73 -7.77 30.40
C ARG A 182 1.39 -7.90 28.92
N SER A 183 1.42 -6.78 28.19
CA SER A 183 1.08 -6.74 26.76
C SER A 183 2.14 -7.44 25.92
N ILE A 184 3.43 -7.19 26.16
CA ILE A 184 4.53 -7.71 25.32
C ILE A 184 4.56 -9.24 25.33
N PRO A 185 4.52 -9.95 26.48
CA PRO A 185 4.47 -11.41 26.47
C PRO A 185 3.23 -11.96 25.75
N PHE A 186 2.07 -11.31 25.91
CA PHE A 186 0.85 -11.71 25.21
C PHE A 186 0.98 -11.49 23.69
N ILE A 187 1.51 -10.35 23.25
CA ILE A 187 1.76 -10.07 21.82
C ILE A 187 2.71 -11.11 21.23
N ARG A 188 3.82 -11.43 21.91
CA ARG A 188 4.76 -12.46 21.44
C ARG A 188 4.11 -13.83 21.32
N SER A 189 3.14 -14.15 22.19
CA SER A 189 2.39 -15.42 22.10
C SER A 189 1.50 -15.53 20.87
N LEU A 190 1.26 -14.42 20.15
CA LEU A 190 0.51 -14.39 18.90
C LEU A 190 1.41 -14.56 17.66
N PHE A 191 2.74 -14.53 17.80
CA PHE A 191 3.63 -14.67 16.66
C PHE A 191 3.54 -16.07 16.05
N GLY A 192 3.61 -16.13 14.72
CA GLY A 192 3.40 -17.36 13.95
C GLY A 192 1.95 -17.85 13.89
N GLY A 193 1.01 -17.24 14.61
CA GLY A 193 -0.41 -17.61 14.58
C GLY A 193 -1.13 -17.06 13.35
N GLU A 194 -2.18 -17.74 12.91
CA GLU A 194 -3.00 -17.28 11.78
C GLU A 194 -4.24 -16.51 12.24
N ARG A 195 -4.92 -17.00 13.27
CA ARG A 195 -6.17 -16.46 13.79
C ARG A 195 -6.18 -16.39 15.31
N LEU A 196 -6.64 -15.25 15.81
CA LEU A 196 -6.92 -15.04 17.22
C LEU A 196 -8.43 -15.00 17.43
N TYR A 197 -8.94 -16.02 18.11
CA TYR A 197 -10.31 -16.06 18.60
C TYR A 197 -10.36 -15.37 19.95
N LEU A 198 -11.24 -14.39 20.10
CA LEU A 198 -11.48 -13.70 21.37
C LEU A 198 -12.96 -13.73 21.73
N ARG A 199 -13.20 -13.81 23.04
CA ARG A 199 -14.54 -13.80 23.60
C ARG A 199 -14.57 -12.94 24.84
N ALA A 200 -15.47 -11.95 24.81
CA ALA A 200 -15.63 -10.98 25.88
C ALA A 200 -17.13 -10.75 26.16
N THR A 201 -17.45 -10.25 27.35
CA THR A 201 -18.82 -9.93 27.73
C THR A 201 -18.90 -8.42 27.98
N PRO A 202 -19.58 -7.64 27.14
CA PRO A 202 -19.85 -6.24 27.44
C PRO A 202 -20.83 -6.11 28.61
N PHE A 203 -20.83 -4.95 29.27
CA PHE A 203 -21.69 -4.71 30.42
C PHE A 203 -23.16 -4.65 30.00
N ASN A 204 -24.03 -5.39 30.71
CA ASN A 204 -25.46 -5.54 30.40
C ASN A 204 -25.77 -6.04 28.98
N GLU A 205 -24.82 -6.73 28.34
CA GLU A 205 -24.97 -7.29 27.00
C GLU A 205 -24.64 -8.78 26.99
N ASN A 206 -25.03 -9.44 25.91
CA ASN A 206 -24.62 -10.82 25.67
C ASN A 206 -23.13 -10.91 25.32
N ARG A 207 -22.54 -12.06 25.64
CA ARG A 207 -21.17 -12.40 25.26
C ARG A 207 -21.00 -12.34 23.74
N VAL A 208 -19.91 -11.71 23.30
CA VAL A 208 -19.54 -11.58 21.90
C VAL A 208 -18.28 -12.37 21.61
N GLU A 209 -18.22 -12.93 20.40
CA GLU A 209 -17.08 -13.67 19.86
C GLU A 209 -16.58 -12.97 18.61
N MET A 210 -15.26 -12.97 18.43
CA MET A 210 -14.60 -12.28 17.33
C MET A 210 -13.36 -13.05 16.91
N VAL A 211 -13.05 -13.02 15.63
CA VAL A 211 -11.89 -13.67 15.03
C VAL A 211 -11.05 -12.61 14.35
N PHE A 212 -9.77 -12.51 14.73
CA PHE A 212 -8.82 -11.60 14.10
C PHE A 212 -7.80 -12.38 13.27
N PRO A 213 -7.59 -12.02 11.99
CA PRO A 213 -6.55 -12.61 11.16
C PRO A 213 -5.19 -12.02 11.54
N ILE A 214 -4.44 -12.70 12.40
CA ILE A 214 -3.19 -12.20 12.99
C ILE A 214 -1.93 -12.60 12.21
N ALA A 215 -2.06 -13.38 11.14
CA ALA A 215 -0.94 -13.77 10.27
C ALA A 215 -0.07 -12.56 9.84
N GLY A 216 1.26 -12.76 9.88
CA GLY A 216 2.25 -11.73 9.54
C GLY A 216 2.47 -10.66 10.62
N LEU A 217 1.97 -10.87 11.84
CA LEU A 217 2.15 -9.93 12.95
C LEU A 217 3.64 -9.71 13.31
N GLU A 218 4.45 -10.76 13.30
CA GLU A 218 5.85 -10.69 13.73
C GLU A 218 6.68 -9.74 12.86
N GLU A 219 6.43 -9.75 11.56
CA GLU A 219 7.03 -8.84 10.60
C GLU A 219 6.42 -7.44 10.70
N ALA A 220 5.07 -7.35 10.77
CA ALA A 220 4.36 -6.08 10.78
C ALA A 220 4.71 -5.21 12.01
N ILE A 221 4.98 -5.83 13.17
CA ILE A 221 5.22 -5.13 14.44
C ILE A 221 6.65 -4.56 14.58
N ALA A 222 7.57 -4.87 13.68
CA ALA A 222 8.96 -4.40 13.71
C ALA A 222 9.14 -2.89 14.03
N PRO A 223 8.43 -1.94 13.39
CA PRO A 223 8.56 -0.52 13.75
C PRO A 223 8.06 -0.16 15.15
N LEU A 224 7.05 -0.88 15.67
CA LEU A 224 6.55 -0.67 17.03
C LEU A 224 7.59 -1.15 18.04
N ARG A 225 8.18 -2.32 17.79
CA ARG A 225 9.28 -2.89 18.58
C ARG A 225 10.49 -1.98 18.65
N ALA A 226 10.88 -1.38 17.52
CA ALA A 226 11.93 -0.38 17.48
C ALA A 226 11.58 0.87 18.32
N ALA A 227 10.35 1.38 18.21
CA ALA A 227 9.93 2.57 18.95
C ALA A 227 9.83 2.36 20.48
N CYS A 228 9.47 1.16 20.92
CA CYS A 228 9.29 0.80 22.35
C CYS A 228 10.41 -0.10 22.92
N ASN A 229 11.48 -0.33 22.17
CA ASN A 229 12.71 -1.00 22.61
C ASN A 229 12.54 -2.45 23.11
N TRP A 230 11.89 -3.34 22.34
CA TRP A 230 11.73 -4.77 22.70
C TRP A 230 11.67 -5.75 21.52
#